data_AF-A0A7C5HBA3-F1
#
_entry.id   AF-A0A7C5HBA3-F1
#
_cell.length_a   1.000
_cell.length_b   1.000
_cell.length_c   1.000
_cell.angle_alpha   90.00
_cell.angle_beta   90.00
_cell.angle_gamma   90.00
#
_symmetry.space_group_name_H-M   'P 1'
#
loop_
_entity.id
_entity.type
_entity.pdbx_description
1 polymer ?
#
loop_
_entity_poly.entity_id
_entity_poly.type
_entity_poly.pdbx_seq_one_letter_code
_entity_poly.pdbx_strand_id
1 'polypeptide(L)'
;MTLSPENLWDLFKHVKTWLINLERAGEARKKESVEALRAVLSAVRETEGYFRRLRSGKRDQNMEDKLSLLWTELSYRLTDIGLDKLAKKCFMKGKYWADRDKYKDAYFEKYGLSLELIEHLVHKHLKAIKQHGK
;
A
#
# COMPACT_ATOMS: atom_id res chain seq x y z
N MET A 1 17.11 1.23 0.79
CA MET A 1 17.31 1.82 -0.55
C MET A 1 16.72 3.23 -0.56
N THR A 2 17.51 4.26 -0.82
CA THR A 2 17.01 5.63 -0.95
C THR A 2 16.19 5.75 -2.23
N LEU A 3 14.99 6.32 -2.15
CA LEU A 3 14.19 6.66 -3.32
C LEU A 3 14.98 7.68 -4.15
N SER A 4 15.13 7.44 -5.46
CA SER A 4 15.78 8.42 -6.32
C SER A 4 14.91 9.69 -6.44
N PRO A 5 15.53 10.87 -6.69
CA PRO A 5 14.82 12.14 -6.77
C PRO A 5 13.68 12.15 -7.81
N GLU A 6 13.85 11.48 -8.94
CA GLU A 6 12.80 11.37 -9.98
C GLU A 6 11.56 10.61 -9.50
N ASN A 7 11.74 9.54 -8.72
CA ASN A 7 10.64 8.74 -8.16
C ASN A 7 9.89 9.50 -7.04
N LEU A 8 10.59 10.34 -6.29
CA LEU A 8 9.99 11.21 -5.26
C LEU A 8 9.10 12.28 -5.90
N TRP A 9 9.59 12.96 -6.94
CA TRP A 9 8.84 14.03 -7.61
C TRP A 9 7.54 13.53 -8.22
N ASP A 10 7.60 12.41 -8.91
CA ASP A 10 6.44 11.74 -9.47
C ASP A 10 5.42 11.43 -8.38
N LEU A 11 5.85 10.84 -7.26
CA LEU A 11 4.98 10.58 -6.12
C LEU A 11 4.31 11.84 -5.55
N PHE A 12 5.04 12.95 -5.42
CA PHE A 12 4.48 14.24 -4.97
C PHE A 12 3.40 14.75 -5.92
N LYS A 13 3.62 14.66 -7.24
CA LYS A 13 2.62 15.07 -8.24
C LYS A 13 1.33 14.26 -8.10
N HIS A 14 1.45 12.95 -7.94
CA HIS A 14 0.28 12.08 -7.77
C HIS A 14 -0.54 12.40 -6.53
N VAL A 15 0.13 12.58 -5.39
CA VAL A 15 -0.55 12.97 -4.15
C VAL A 15 -1.28 14.30 -4.33
N LYS A 16 -0.65 15.29 -4.97
CA LYS A 16 -1.26 16.61 -5.22
C LYS A 16 -2.49 16.52 -6.13
N THR A 17 -2.38 15.81 -7.25
CA THR A 17 -3.51 15.64 -8.19
C THR A 17 -4.68 14.92 -7.53
N TRP A 18 -4.40 13.85 -6.78
CA TRP A 18 -5.44 13.12 -6.06
C TRP A 18 -6.11 13.99 -4.99
N LEU A 19 -5.36 14.81 -4.25
CA LEU A 19 -5.94 15.73 -3.25
C LEU A 19 -6.88 16.74 -3.87
N ILE A 20 -6.53 17.33 -5.02
CA ILE A 20 -7.41 18.28 -5.72
C ILE A 20 -8.74 17.61 -6.09
N ASN A 21 -8.69 16.35 -6.54
CA ASN A 21 -9.90 15.57 -6.84
C ASN A 21 -10.69 15.23 -5.57
N LEU A 22 -9.99 14.91 -4.48
CA LEU A 22 -10.60 14.56 -3.20
C LEU A 22 -11.22 15.77 -2.48
N GLU A 23 -10.63 16.95 -2.60
CA GLU A 23 -11.15 18.21 -2.05
C GLU A 23 -12.51 18.56 -2.65
N ARG A 24 -12.68 18.30 -3.95
CA ARG A 24 -13.96 18.45 -4.66
C ARG A 24 -14.98 17.36 -4.32
N ALA A 25 -14.54 16.27 -3.67
CA ALA A 25 -15.40 15.16 -3.30
C ALA A 25 -16.07 15.40 -1.94
N GLY A 26 -17.25 14.80 -1.74
CA GLY A 26 -17.99 14.90 -0.48
C GLY A 26 -17.32 14.17 0.69
N GLU A 27 -17.77 14.46 1.91
CA GLU A 27 -17.22 13.89 3.15
C GLU A 27 -17.21 12.36 3.19
N ALA A 28 -18.22 11.71 2.58
CA ALA A 28 -18.27 10.25 2.45
C ALA A 28 -17.01 9.71 1.75
N ARG A 29 -16.56 10.38 0.69
CA ARG A 29 -15.39 9.97 -0.08
C ARG A 29 -14.08 10.21 0.66
N LYS A 30 -14.00 11.29 1.44
CA LYS A 30 -12.85 11.55 2.32
C LYS A 30 -12.74 10.48 3.41
N LYS A 31 -13.86 10.12 4.03
CA LYS A 31 -13.94 9.05 5.03
C LYS A 31 -13.50 7.71 4.46
N GLU A 32 -14.06 7.31 3.31
CA GLU A 32 -13.67 6.09 2.58
C GLU A 32 -12.17 6.07 2.30
N SER A 33 -11.61 7.20 1.86
CA SER A 33 -10.17 7.33 1.58
C SER A 33 -9.33 7.11 2.84
N VAL A 34 -9.69 7.71 3.97
CA VAL A 34 -9.00 7.51 5.25
C VAL A 34 -9.09 6.07 5.71
N GLU A 35 -10.25 5.43 5.58
CA GLU A 35 -10.47 4.03 5.97
C GLU A 35 -9.66 3.06 5.12
N ALA A 36 -9.64 3.24 3.79
CA ALA A 36 -8.83 2.43 2.88
C ALA A 36 -7.33 2.58 3.20
N LEU A 37 -6.85 3.80 3.40
CA LEU A 37 -5.46 4.08 3.78
C LEU A 37 -5.08 3.43 5.11
N ARG A 38 -5.95 3.49 6.13
CA ARG A 38 -5.72 2.82 7.42
C ARG A 38 -5.69 1.30 7.28
N ALA A 39 -6.56 0.73 6.45
CA ALA A 39 -6.57 -0.71 6.19
C ALA A 39 -5.26 -1.19 5.53
N VAL A 40 -4.63 -0.36 4.69
CA VAL A 40 -3.28 -0.64 4.16
C VAL A 40 -2.25 -0.70 5.29
N LEU A 41 -2.29 0.20 6.28
CA LEU A 41 -1.38 0.13 7.44
C LEU A 41 -1.59 -1.16 8.25
N SER A 42 -2.85 -1.58 8.43
CA SER A 42 -3.14 -2.86 9.07
C SER A 42 -2.52 -4.04 8.30
N ALA A 43 -2.65 -4.06 6.97
CA ALA A 43 -2.03 -5.10 6.14
C ALA A 43 -0.50 -5.07 6.21
N VAL A 44 0.13 -3.90 6.28
CA VAL A 44 1.57 -3.76 6.54
C VAL A 44 1.94 -4.46 7.85
N ARG A 45 1.24 -4.18 8.95
CA ARG A 45 1.54 -4.77 10.27
C ARG A 45 1.31 -6.27 10.32
N GLU A 46 0.25 -6.78 9.70
CA GLU A 46 -0.01 -8.21 9.56
C GLU A 46 1.14 -8.90 8.81
N THR A 47 1.61 -8.27 7.74
CA THR A 47 2.72 -8.78 6.92
C THR A 47 4.04 -8.78 7.70
N GLU A 48 4.35 -7.73 8.46
CA GLU A 48 5.52 -7.70 9.35
C GLU A 48 5.44 -8.77 10.44
N GLY A 49 4.25 -8.99 10.99
CA GLY A 49 3.96 -10.06 11.94
C GLY A 49 4.24 -11.43 11.35
N TYR A 50 3.80 -11.67 10.11
CA TYR A 50 4.13 -12.88 9.37
C TYR A 50 5.63 -13.03 9.16
N PHE A 51 6.34 -11.99 8.71
CA PHE A 51 7.79 -12.06 8.54
C PHE A 51 8.54 -12.37 9.83
N ARG A 52 8.08 -11.88 10.99
CA ARG A 52 8.64 -12.27 12.30
C ARG A 52 8.48 -13.78 12.57
N ARG A 53 7.32 -14.36 12.26
CA ARG A 53 7.07 -15.82 12.41
C ARG A 53 7.87 -16.64 11.39
N LEU A 54 7.99 -16.15 10.17
CA LEU A 54 8.78 -16.81 9.14
C LEU A 54 10.26 -16.87 9.53
N ARG A 55 10.81 -15.81 10.13
CA ARG A 55 12.18 -15.79 10.68
C ARG A 55 12.42 -16.80 11.79
N SER A 56 11.38 -17.24 12.51
CA SER A 56 11.46 -18.34 13.48
C SER A 56 11.20 -19.72 12.85
N GLY A 57 11.22 -19.81 11.51
CA GLY A 57 11.05 -21.07 10.77
C GLY A 57 9.60 -21.50 10.57
N LYS A 58 8.61 -20.70 11.01
CA LYS A 58 7.19 -21.05 10.92
C LYS A 58 6.54 -20.46 9.67
N ARG A 59 6.70 -21.13 8.53
CA ARG A 59 5.91 -20.85 7.32
C ARG A 59 4.47 -21.31 7.56
N ASP A 60 3.51 -20.46 7.21
CA ASP A 60 2.08 -20.74 7.38
C ASP A 60 1.36 -20.35 6.08
N GLN A 61 1.03 -21.36 5.27
CA GLN A 61 0.39 -21.17 3.97
C GLN A 61 -1.00 -20.53 4.08
N ASN A 62 -1.77 -20.85 5.12
CA ASN A 62 -3.09 -20.24 5.33
C ASN A 62 -2.95 -18.73 5.57
N MET A 63 -1.89 -18.31 6.27
CA MET A 63 -1.59 -16.89 6.43
C MET A 63 -1.11 -16.26 5.12
N GLU A 64 -0.34 -16.97 4.29
CA GLU A 64 0.08 -16.48 2.96
C GLU A 64 -1.15 -16.25 2.06
N ASP A 65 -2.10 -17.17 2.02
CA ASP A 65 -3.37 -17.02 1.27
C ASP A 65 -4.19 -15.83 1.80
N LYS A 66 -4.31 -15.70 3.12
CA LYS A 66 -5.00 -14.57 3.75
C LYS A 66 -4.35 -13.24 3.38
N LEU A 67 -3.02 -13.17 3.38
CA LEU A 67 -2.28 -11.97 2.98
C LEU A 67 -2.52 -11.69 1.48
N SER A 68 -2.52 -12.72 0.64
CA SER A 68 -2.79 -12.57 -0.80
C SER A 68 -4.15 -11.90 -1.06
N LEU A 69 -5.20 -12.42 -0.43
CA LEU A 69 -6.55 -11.86 -0.55
C LEU A 69 -6.63 -10.44 0.01
N LEU A 70 -6.06 -10.21 1.21
CA LEU A 70 -6.06 -8.90 1.86
C LEU A 70 -5.42 -7.82 0.98
N TRP A 71 -4.23 -8.10 0.44
CA TRP A 71 -3.51 -7.15 -0.41
C TRP A 71 -4.19 -6.92 -1.76
N THR A 72 -4.86 -7.95 -2.30
CA THR A 72 -5.65 -7.84 -3.54
C THR A 72 -6.90 -6.99 -3.34
N GLU A 73 -7.67 -7.25 -2.28
CA GLU A 73 -8.85 -6.46 -1.90
C GLU A 73 -8.51 -4.97 -1.73
N LEU A 74 -7.42 -4.69 -1.02
CA LEU A 74 -6.92 -3.31 -0.85
C LEU A 74 -6.55 -2.66 -2.17
N SER A 75 -6.08 -3.41 -3.17
CA SER A 75 -5.79 -2.85 -4.47
C SER A 75 -7.05 -2.32 -5.16
N TYR A 76 -8.16 -3.05 -5.10
CA TYR A 76 -9.43 -2.61 -5.67
C TYR A 76 -9.96 -1.38 -4.94
N ARG A 77 -10.00 -1.41 -3.60
CA ARG A 77 -10.43 -0.26 -2.80
C ARG A 77 -9.62 1.00 -3.06
N LEU A 78 -8.30 0.85 -3.27
CA LEU A 78 -7.43 1.98 -3.58
C LEU A 78 -7.65 2.52 -5.00
N THR A 79 -7.90 1.65 -5.98
CA THR A 79 -8.31 2.05 -7.34
C THR A 79 -9.64 2.79 -7.29
N ASP A 80 -10.60 2.28 -6.52
CA ASP A 80 -11.91 2.91 -6.38
C ASP A 80 -11.80 4.32 -5.84
N ILE A 81 -10.82 4.63 -4.98
CA ILE A 81 -10.53 5.98 -4.46
C ILE A 81 -9.53 6.81 -5.27
N GLY A 82 -9.11 6.34 -6.45
CA GLY A 82 -8.21 7.05 -7.35
C GLY A 82 -6.73 7.06 -6.93
N LEU A 83 -6.30 6.09 -6.12
CA LEU A 83 -4.91 5.92 -5.67
C LEU A 83 -4.17 4.82 -6.44
N ASP A 84 -4.21 4.87 -7.78
CA ASP A 84 -3.75 3.78 -8.67
C ASP A 84 -2.30 3.33 -8.47
N LYS A 85 -1.40 4.26 -8.13
CA LYS A 85 0.01 3.89 -7.87
C LYS A 85 0.15 3.07 -6.59
N LEU A 86 -0.61 3.39 -5.56
CA LEU A 86 -0.64 2.62 -4.32
C LEU A 86 -1.41 1.31 -4.51
N ALA A 87 -2.52 1.35 -5.27
CA ALA A 87 -3.29 0.18 -5.66
C ALA A 87 -2.41 -0.86 -6.36
N LYS A 88 -1.64 -0.44 -7.38
CA LYS A 88 -0.71 -1.31 -8.11
C LYS A 88 0.31 -1.99 -7.18
N LYS A 89 0.83 -1.27 -6.18
CA LYS A 89 1.76 -1.86 -5.19
C LYS A 89 1.07 -2.92 -4.33
N CYS A 90 -0.16 -2.66 -3.88
CA CYS A 90 -0.96 -3.62 -3.12
C CYS A 90 -1.27 -4.86 -3.98
N PHE A 91 -1.65 -4.67 -5.24
CA PHE A 91 -1.92 -5.78 -6.17
C PHE A 91 -0.70 -6.68 -6.36
N MET A 92 0.48 -6.08 -6.57
CA MET A 92 1.72 -6.85 -6.71
C MET A 92 2.09 -7.59 -5.41
N LYS A 93 1.76 -7.02 -4.24
CA LYS A 93 1.87 -7.75 -2.96
C LYS A 93 0.90 -8.91 -2.86
N GLY A 94 -0.34 -8.75 -3.33
CA GLY A 94 -1.32 -9.84 -3.41
C GLY A 94 -0.79 -11.01 -4.23
N LYS A 95 -0.27 -10.72 -5.44
CA LYS A 95 0.37 -11.72 -6.31
C LYS A 95 1.57 -12.39 -5.69
N TYR A 96 2.41 -11.64 -4.98
CA TYR A 96 3.53 -12.22 -4.26
C TYR A 96 3.08 -13.26 -3.25
N TRP A 97 2.09 -12.93 -2.43
CA TRP A 97 1.62 -13.83 -1.38
C TRP A 97 0.89 -15.05 -1.93
N ALA A 98 0.29 -14.95 -3.13
CA ALA A 98 -0.31 -16.09 -3.81
C ALA A 98 0.73 -17.13 -4.27
N ASP A 99 1.98 -16.70 -4.54
CA ASP A 99 3.04 -17.60 -5.03
C ASP A 99 4.43 -17.04 -4.68
N ARG A 100 4.79 -17.14 -3.40
CA ARG A 100 6.04 -16.58 -2.87
C ARG A 100 7.29 -17.18 -3.54
N ASP A 101 7.23 -18.45 -3.93
CA ASP A 101 8.37 -19.19 -4.48
C ASP A 101 8.69 -18.75 -5.91
N LYS A 102 7.69 -18.30 -6.67
CA LYS A 102 7.85 -17.67 -7.99
C LYS A 102 8.43 -16.26 -7.94
N TYR A 103 8.07 -15.49 -6.92
CA TYR A 103 8.47 -14.09 -6.77
C TYR A 103 9.62 -13.93 -5.76
N LYS A 104 10.83 -14.34 -6.16
CA LYS A 104 12.05 -14.25 -5.31
C LYS A 104 12.42 -12.81 -4.93
N ASP A 105 13.23 -12.65 -3.89
CA ASP A 105 13.56 -11.38 -3.22
C ASP A 105 14.05 -10.25 -4.15
N ALA A 106 14.74 -10.57 -5.25
CA ALA A 106 15.16 -9.61 -6.28
C ALA A 106 13.98 -8.85 -6.95
N TYR A 107 12.76 -9.39 -6.84
CA TYR A 107 11.53 -8.75 -7.32
C TYR A 107 11.06 -7.61 -6.38
N PHE A 108 11.38 -7.65 -5.08
CA PHE A 108 10.93 -6.62 -4.13
C PHE A 108 11.69 -5.32 -4.24
N GLU A 109 13.00 -5.41 -4.39
CA GLU A 109 13.88 -4.24 -4.47
C GLU A 109 13.65 -3.49 -5.79
N LYS A 110 13.49 -4.21 -6.90
CA LYS A 110 13.34 -3.60 -8.22
C LYS A 110 12.02 -2.85 -8.44
N TYR A 111 10.92 -3.28 -7.80
CA TYR A 111 9.58 -2.71 -8.06
C TYR A 111 9.05 -1.78 -6.95
N GLY A 112 9.88 -1.44 -5.95
CA GLY A 112 9.47 -0.58 -4.85
C GLY A 112 8.26 -1.17 -4.10
N LEU A 113 8.38 -2.45 -3.74
CA LEU A 113 7.36 -3.22 -3.01
C LEU A 113 7.74 -3.42 -1.54
N SER A 114 8.67 -2.62 -1.01
CA SER A 114 8.97 -2.66 0.43
C SER A 114 7.76 -2.15 1.23
N LEU A 115 7.54 -2.77 2.38
CA LEU A 115 6.47 -2.37 3.29
C LEU A 115 6.68 -0.92 3.79
N GLU A 116 7.94 -0.55 4.03
CA GLU A 116 8.35 0.80 4.42
C GLU A 116 7.93 1.85 3.40
N LEU A 117 8.10 1.57 2.11
CA LEU A 117 7.68 2.49 1.06
C LEU A 117 6.16 2.62 1.07
N ILE A 118 5.42 1.50 1.09
CA ILE A 118 3.95 1.51 1.13
C ILE A 118 3.45 2.31 2.35
N GLU A 119 4.02 2.08 3.52
CA GLU A 119 3.71 2.82 4.75
C GLU A 119 4.01 4.31 4.62
N HIS A 120 5.18 4.69 4.07
CA HIS A 120 5.52 6.08 3.82
C HIS A 120 4.50 6.76 2.88
N LEU A 121 4.09 6.07 1.81
CA LEU A 121 3.07 6.57 0.89
C LEU A 121 1.76 6.81 1.61
N VAL A 122 1.29 5.84 2.39
CA VAL A 122 0.05 5.98 3.15
C VAL A 122 0.09 7.17 4.10
N HIS A 123 1.16 7.31 4.88
CA HIS A 123 1.32 8.44 5.79
C HIS A 123 1.32 9.80 5.09
N LYS A 124 1.92 9.88 3.89
CA LYS A 124 1.90 11.11 3.08
C LYS A 124 0.49 11.50 2.65
N HIS A 125 -0.33 10.54 2.21
CA HIS A 125 -1.72 10.79 1.83
C HIS A 125 -2.58 11.18 3.04
N LEU A 126 -2.43 10.47 4.17
CA LEU A 126 -3.14 10.79 5.40
C LEU A 126 -2.79 12.18 5.96
N LYS A 127 -1.50 12.55 5.92
CA LYS A 127 -1.05 13.89 6.32
C LYS A 127 -1.68 14.96 5.44
N ALA A 128 -1.72 14.73 4.14
CA ALA A 128 -2.24 15.70 3.21
C ALA A 128 -3.77 15.88 3.35
N ILE A 129 -4.53 14.80 3.58
CA ILE A 129 -5.96 14.92 3.94
C ILE A 129 -6.14 15.81 5.18
N LYS A 130 -5.35 15.59 6.24
CA LYS A 130 -5.44 16.38 7.49
C LYS A 130 -5.11 17.87 7.30
N GLN A 131 -4.24 18.19 6.36
CA GLN A 131 -3.82 19.58 6.08
C GLN A 131 -4.85 20.35 5.25
N HIS A 132 -5.62 19.65 4.42
CA HIS A 132 -6.66 20.23 3.56
C HIS A 132 -8.09 20.13 4.13
N GLY A 133 -8.28 19.41 5.24
CA GLY A 133 -9.56 19.30 5.95
C GLY A 133 -9.76 20.33 7.07
N LYS A 134 -8.97 21.42 7.08
CA LYS A 134 -9.15 22.58 7.96
C LYS A 134 -9.70 23.76 7.17
#